data_AF-A0AA93HJE2-F1
#
_entry.id   AF-A0AA93HJE2-F1
#
_cell.length_a   1.000
_cell.length_b   1.000
_cell.length_c   1.000
_cell.angle_alpha   90.00
_cell.angle_beta   90.00
_cell.angle_gamma   90.00
#
_symmetry.space_group_name_H-M   'P 1'
#
loop_
_entity.id
_entity.type
_entity.pdbx_description
1 polymer ?
#
loop_
_entity_poly.entity_id
_entity_poly.type
_entity_poly.pdbx_seq_one_letter_code
_entity_poly.pdbx_strand_id
1 'polypeptide(L)'
;MAGDTRSYALDVSELLFRLSTESLRLRSNDTLRFETVASLVNARVEKLPLTHLDAVDVRAHFDVVESKGPVRVHVTLPRSCADLLIEEKRRFAKLLDRSLTMADMISILFFDFVAEHHSKRILGKIGMDEGASGQDKPTSVT
;
A
#
# COMPACT_ATOMS: atom_id res chain seq x y z
N MET A 1 9.42 7.64 26.29
CA MET A 1 9.08 8.36 25.05
C MET A 1 7.69 7.91 24.60
N ALA A 2 6.61 8.45 25.17
CA ALA A 2 5.23 7.95 24.94
C ALA A 2 4.44 8.79 23.91
N GLY A 3 5.15 9.55 23.07
CA GLY A 3 4.57 10.58 22.22
C GLY A 3 4.89 10.45 20.74
N ASP A 4 5.23 9.28 20.22
CA ASP A 4 5.71 9.16 18.83
C ASP A 4 4.79 8.35 17.89
N THR A 5 3.61 7.97 18.36
CA THR A 5 2.63 7.20 17.59
C THR A 5 1.22 7.81 17.62
N ARG A 6 0.38 7.42 16.67
CA ARG A 6 -1.06 7.66 16.61
C ARG A 6 -1.80 6.36 16.40
N SER A 7 -2.87 6.15 17.16
CA SER A 7 -3.72 4.96 17.05
C SER A 7 -5.05 5.30 16.39
N TYR A 8 -5.49 4.42 15.51
CA TYR A 8 -6.71 4.52 14.74
C TYR A 8 -7.58 3.28 14.98
N ALA A 9 -8.84 3.50 15.33
CA ALA A 9 -9.88 2.49 15.32
C ALA A 9 -10.69 2.65 14.03
N LEU A 10 -10.48 1.76 13.08
CA LEU A 10 -11.06 1.83 11.74
C LEU A 10 -12.24 0.86 11.65
N ASP A 11 -13.37 1.35 11.17
CA ASP A 11 -14.53 0.54 10.81
C ASP A 11 -14.48 0.28 9.31
N VAL A 12 -14.07 -0.93 8.93
CA VAL A 12 -13.79 -1.30 7.54
C VAL A 12 -14.78 -2.32 6.98
N SER A 13 -14.99 -2.27 5.66
CA SER A 13 -15.77 -3.30 4.98
C SER A 13 -15.05 -4.64 5.00
N GLU A 14 -15.81 -5.72 4.77
CA GLU A 14 -15.23 -7.05 4.62
C GLU A 14 -14.27 -7.12 3.41
N LEU A 15 -14.58 -6.40 2.33
CA LEU A 15 -13.72 -6.34 1.14
C LEU A 15 -12.40 -5.63 1.44
N LEU A 16 -12.43 -4.50 2.14
CA LEU A 16 -11.20 -3.82 2.58
C LEU A 16 -10.41 -4.69 3.58
N PHE A 17 -11.09 -5.39 4.47
CA PHE A 17 -10.43 -6.34 5.37
C PHE A 17 -9.71 -7.44 4.57
N ARG A 18 -10.38 -8.07 3.59
CA ARG A 18 -9.76 -9.08 2.72
C ARG A 18 -8.60 -8.51 1.91
N LEU A 19 -8.76 -7.32 1.32
CA LEU A 19 -7.68 -6.62 0.60
C LEU A 19 -6.48 -6.36 1.51
N SER A 20 -6.71 -5.97 2.77
CA SER A 20 -5.64 -5.79 3.73
C SER A 20 -4.91 -7.11 4.02
N THR A 21 -5.63 -8.21 4.24
CA THR A 21 -5.02 -9.53 4.49
C THR A 21 -4.21 -10.03 3.30
N GLU A 22 -4.71 -9.81 2.08
CA GLU A 22 -3.98 -10.16 0.86
C GLU A 22 -2.73 -9.30 0.69
N SER A 23 -2.83 -8.00 0.94
CA SER A 23 -1.69 -7.09 0.88
C SER A 23 -0.60 -7.49 1.87
N LEU A 24 -0.98 -7.87 3.10
CA LEU A 24 -0.05 -8.38 4.09
C LEU A 24 0.57 -9.72 3.67
N ARG A 25 -0.20 -10.62 3.07
CA ARG A 25 0.31 -11.89 2.55
C ARG A 25 1.38 -11.67 1.49
N LEU A 26 1.11 -10.79 0.51
CA LEU A 26 2.06 -10.45 -0.55
C LEU A 26 3.34 -9.85 0.04
N ARG A 27 3.21 -8.80 0.86
CA ARG A 27 4.37 -8.14 1.47
C ARG A 27 5.18 -9.09 2.36
N SER A 28 4.51 -9.94 3.14
CA SER A 28 5.18 -10.89 4.02
C SER A 28 5.99 -11.92 3.25
N ASN A 29 5.49 -12.35 2.09
CA ASN A 29 6.22 -13.26 1.21
C ASN A 29 7.42 -12.57 0.56
N ASP A 30 7.29 -11.29 0.17
CA ASP A 30 8.40 -10.51 -0.38
C ASP A 30 9.52 -10.28 0.63
N THR A 31 9.17 -10.00 1.90
CA THR A 31 10.15 -9.68 2.97
C THR A 31 10.56 -10.89 3.80
N LEU A 32 9.91 -12.05 3.60
CA LEU A 32 10.03 -13.26 4.42
C LEU A 32 9.84 -13.00 5.92
N ARG A 33 8.92 -12.09 6.27
CA ARG A 33 8.57 -11.70 7.64
C ARG A 33 7.08 -11.54 7.78
N PHE A 34 6.52 -11.83 8.96
CA PHE A 34 5.12 -11.53 9.21
C PHE A 34 4.89 -10.03 9.31
N GLU A 35 4.23 -9.47 8.30
CA GLU A 35 3.95 -8.04 8.19
C GLU A 35 2.64 -7.68 8.89
N THR A 36 2.55 -6.42 9.30
CA THR A 36 1.36 -5.83 9.91
C THR A 36 0.84 -4.70 9.03
N VAL A 37 -0.41 -4.28 9.24
CA VAL A 37 -0.94 -3.09 8.54
C VAL A 37 -0.05 -1.88 8.78
N ALA A 38 0.45 -1.70 10.00
CA ALA A 38 1.32 -0.58 10.34
C ALA A 38 2.66 -0.63 9.59
N SER A 39 3.30 -1.79 9.50
CA SER A 39 4.59 -1.92 8.79
C SER A 39 4.43 -1.75 7.29
N LEU A 40 3.36 -2.30 6.69
CA LEU A 40 3.06 -2.09 5.28
C LEU A 40 2.76 -0.61 4.97
N VAL A 41 1.89 0.02 5.75
CA VAL A 41 1.56 1.44 5.58
C VAL A 41 2.81 2.31 5.71
N ASN A 42 3.64 2.07 6.74
CA ASN A 42 4.89 2.82 6.93
C ASN A 42 5.84 2.65 5.73
N ALA A 43 5.96 1.44 5.18
CA ALA A 43 6.77 1.20 3.98
C ALA A 43 6.20 1.84 2.70
N ARG A 44 4.88 2.08 2.64
CA ARG A 44 4.26 2.77 1.49
C ARG A 44 4.36 4.29 1.59
N VAL A 45 4.54 4.85 2.78
CA VAL A 45 4.65 6.30 2.96
C VAL A 45 5.84 6.90 2.20
N GLU A 46 6.92 6.14 2.01
CA GLU A 46 8.08 6.56 1.21
C GLU A 46 7.76 6.81 -0.28
N LYS A 47 6.62 6.31 -0.76
CA LYS A 47 6.16 6.48 -2.15
C LYS A 47 5.15 7.62 -2.31
N LEU A 48 4.82 8.33 -1.23
CA LEU A 48 3.94 9.48 -1.31
C LEU A 48 4.68 10.69 -1.91
N PRO A 49 3.99 11.55 -2.67
CA PRO A 49 2.58 11.43 -3.09
C PRO A 49 2.37 10.43 -4.23
N LEU A 50 1.22 9.74 -4.24
CA LEU A 50 0.81 8.79 -5.28
C LEU A 50 0.29 9.52 -6.54
N THR A 51 1.15 10.31 -7.19
CA THR A 51 0.76 11.19 -8.30
C THR A 51 0.35 10.46 -9.57
N HIS A 52 0.72 9.18 -9.70
CA HIS A 52 0.32 8.32 -10.82
C HIS A 52 -1.14 7.84 -10.73
N LEU A 53 -1.77 7.93 -9.56
CA LEU A 53 -3.20 7.62 -9.41
C LEU A 53 -4.05 8.85 -9.69
N ASP A 54 -4.94 8.73 -10.67
CA ASP A 54 -5.91 9.77 -11.00
C ASP A 54 -7.26 9.59 -10.29
N ALA A 55 -8.18 10.53 -10.51
CA ALA A 55 -9.50 10.48 -9.90
C ALA A 55 -10.34 9.30 -10.41
N VAL A 56 -10.13 8.87 -11.66
CA VAL A 56 -10.89 7.79 -12.30
C VAL A 56 -10.51 6.46 -11.69
N ASP A 57 -9.21 6.19 -11.55
CA ASP A 57 -8.68 4.95 -10.95
C ASP A 57 -9.16 4.80 -9.51
N VAL A 58 -9.08 5.88 -8.73
CA VAL A 58 -9.48 5.86 -7.32
C VAL A 58 -11.00 5.73 -7.16
N ARG A 59 -11.80 6.33 -8.05
CA ARG A 59 -13.26 6.13 -8.05
C ARG A 59 -13.61 4.69 -8.39
N ALA A 60 -13.02 4.14 -9.46
CA ALA A 60 -13.23 2.76 -9.86
C ALA A 60 -12.85 1.78 -8.73
N HIS A 61 -11.78 2.05 -7.99
CA HIS A 61 -11.43 1.28 -6.80
C HIS A 61 -12.53 1.34 -5.74
N PHE A 62 -13.06 2.53 -5.42
CA PHE A 62 -14.11 2.66 -4.42
C PHE A 62 -15.47 2.08 -4.84
N ASP A 63 -15.75 1.98 -6.14
CA ASP A 63 -16.94 1.31 -6.66
C ASP A 63 -16.90 -0.20 -6.41
N VAL A 64 -15.70 -0.78 -6.30
CA VAL A 64 -15.49 -2.22 -6.02
C VAL A 64 -15.28 -2.47 -4.53
N VAL A 65 -14.47 -1.64 -3.88
CA VAL A 65 -14.05 -1.79 -2.48
C VAL A 65 -14.52 -0.56 -1.70
N GLU A 66 -15.74 -0.64 -1.18
CA GLU A 66 -16.19 0.31 -0.18
C GLU A 66 -15.28 0.25 1.05
N SER A 67 -14.84 1.38 1.58
CA SER A 67 -13.89 1.35 2.70
C SER A 67 -14.56 1.06 4.03
N LYS A 68 -15.79 1.56 4.25
CA LYS A 68 -16.46 1.53 5.56
C LYS A 68 -17.30 0.26 5.73
N GLY A 69 -17.31 -0.31 6.94
CA GLY A 69 -18.16 -1.45 7.24
C GLY A 69 -18.05 -1.94 8.68
N PRO A 70 -18.55 -3.15 8.98
CA PRO A 70 -18.74 -3.61 10.36
C PRO A 70 -17.47 -4.16 11.03
N VAL A 71 -16.36 -4.33 10.29
CA VAL A 71 -15.15 -4.95 10.82
C VAL A 71 -14.28 -3.90 11.49
N ARG A 72 -14.00 -4.06 12.80
CA ARG A 72 -13.14 -3.15 13.55
C ARG A 72 -11.67 -3.58 13.43
N VAL A 73 -10.83 -2.70 12.91
CA VAL A 73 -9.38 -2.88 12.83
C VAL A 73 -8.67 -1.77 13.59
N HIS A 74 -7.70 -2.15 14.43
CA HIS A 74 -6.87 -1.19 15.16
C HIS A 74 -5.49 -1.08 14.49
N VAL A 75 -5.06 0.16 14.22
CA VAL A 75 -3.76 0.43 13.61
C VAL A 75 -3.06 1.50 14.42
N THR A 76 -1.83 1.23 14.83
CA THR A 76 -0.95 2.21 15.47
C THR A 76 0.21 2.53 14.53
N LEU A 77 0.33 3.80 14.15
CA LEU A 77 1.33 4.30 13.20
C LEU A 77 2.29 5.27 13.90
N PRO A 78 3.55 5.40 13.45
CA PRO A 78 4.40 6.53 13.80
C PRO A 78 3.72 7.87 13.46
N ARG A 79 3.96 8.92 14.24
CA ARG A 79 3.36 10.25 14.02
C ARG A 79 3.71 10.82 12.66
N SER A 80 4.97 10.73 12.25
CA SER A 80 5.44 11.18 10.94
C SER A 80 4.70 10.49 9.79
N CYS A 81 4.55 9.17 9.86
CA CYS A 81 3.76 8.38 8.91
C CYS A 81 2.30 8.86 8.88
N ALA A 82 1.68 9.04 10.05
CA ALA A 82 0.30 9.48 10.15
C ALA A 82 0.07 10.89 9.58
N ASP A 83 1.03 11.82 9.76
CA ASP A 83 0.94 13.18 9.21
C ASP A 83 1.00 13.16 7.67
N LEU A 84 1.92 12.38 7.09
CA LEU A 84 2.01 12.21 5.64
C LEU A 84 0.73 11.60 5.03
N LEU A 85 0.12 10.63 5.71
CA LEU A 85 -1.19 10.10 5.30
C LEU A 85 -2.29 11.14 5.37
N ILE A 86 -2.29 12.03 6.35
CA ILE A 86 -3.29 13.09 6.46
C ILE A 86 -3.15 14.10 5.31
N GLU A 87 -1.92 14.44 4.95
CA GLU A 87 -1.64 15.31 3.81
C GLU A 87 -2.10 14.68 2.50
N GLU A 88 -1.73 13.43 2.28
CA GLU A 88 -2.12 12.71 1.06
C GLU A 88 -3.64 12.48 1.00
N LYS A 89 -4.28 12.18 2.13
CA LYS A 89 -5.74 12.12 2.24
C LYS A 89 -6.40 13.43 1.86
N ARG A 90 -5.83 14.58 2.22
CA ARG A 90 -6.33 15.90 1.78
C ARG A 90 -6.15 16.09 0.28
N ARG A 91 -5.05 15.62 -0.31
CA ARG A 91 -4.82 15.65 -1.76
C ARG A 91 -5.90 14.86 -2.48
N PHE A 92 -6.14 13.61 -2.09
CA PHE A 92 -7.19 12.77 -2.70
C PHE A 92 -8.60 13.31 -2.42
N ALA A 93 -8.87 13.88 -1.25
CA ALA A 93 -10.17 14.50 -0.97
C ALA A 93 -10.48 15.65 -1.95
N LYS A 94 -9.47 16.48 -2.26
CA LYS A 94 -9.59 17.53 -3.30
C LYS A 94 -9.74 16.92 -4.70
N LEU A 95 -8.93 15.92 -5.03
CA LEU A 95 -8.95 15.25 -6.34
C LEU A 95 -10.33 14.62 -6.64
N LEU A 96 -10.97 14.05 -5.63
CA LEU A 96 -12.25 13.36 -5.76
C LEU A 96 -13.47 14.26 -5.57
N ASP A 97 -13.25 15.51 -5.09
CA ASP A 97 -14.29 16.42 -4.62
C ASP A 97 -15.19 15.80 -3.53
N ARG A 98 -14.57 15.10 -2.56
CA ARG A 98 -15.29 14.49 -1.43
C ARG A 98 -14.43 14.39 -0.17
N SER A 99 -15.07 14.33 0.99
CA SER A 99 -14.38 14.02 2.24
C SER A 99 -13.91 12.56 2.28
N LEU A 100 -12.71 12.31 2.79
CA LEU A 100 -12.16 10.97 2.98
C LEU A 100 -11.85 10.68 4.46
N THR A 101 -12.09 9.44 4.87
CA THR A 101 -11.69 8.88 6.16
C THR A 101 -10.27 8.32 6.12
N MET A 102 -9.71 7.95 7.28
CA MET A 102 -8.42 7.25 7.31
C MET A 102 -8.50 5.85 6.70
N ALA A 103 -9.66 5.17 6.83
CA ALA A 103 -9.90 3.89 6.16
C ALA A 103 -9.85 4.03 4.63
N ASP A 104 -10.40 5.12 4.08
CA ASP A 104 -10.31 5.41 2.63
C ASP A 104 -8.87 5.58 2.18
N MET A 105 -8.05 6.32 2.94
CA MET A 105 -6.64 6.52 2.60
C MET A 105 -5.85 5.21 2.63
N ILE A 106 -6.09 4.35 3.63
CA ILE A 106 -5.48 3.03 3.71
C ILE A 106 -5.95 2.13 2.57
N SER A 107 -7.23 2.22 2.20
CA SER A 107 -7.80 1.51 1.05
C SER A 107 -7.08 1.87 -0.26
N ILE A 108 -6.86 3.17 -0.52
CA ILE A 108 -6.09 3.64 -1.68
C ILE A 108 -4.66 3.11 -1.65
N LEU A 109 -4.00 3.11 -0.49
CA LEU A 109 -2.63 2.59 -0.37
C LEU A 109 -2.52 1.10 -0.67
N PHE A 110 -3.49 0.31 -0.21
CA PHE A 110 -3.52 -1.13 -0.50
C PHE A 110 -3.84 -1.42 -1.95
N PHE A 111 -4.77 -0.67 -2.55
CA PHE A 111 -5.02 -0.74 -3.98
C PHE A 111 -3.75 -0.49 -4.79
N ASP A 112 -3.06 0.61 -4.52
CA ASP A 112 -1.81 0.98 -5.18
C ASP A 112 -0.72 -0.08 -5.00
N PHE A 113 -0.57 -0.60 -3.78
CA PHE A 113 0.38 -1.66 -3.48
C PHE A 113 0.11 -2.94 -4.27
N VAL A 114 -1.15 -3.40 -4.30
CA VAL A 114 -1.54 -4.61 -5.03
C VAL A 114 -1.39 -4.41 -6.53
N ALA A 115 -1.77 -3.26 -7.06
CA ALA A 115 -1.59 -2.92 -8.47
C ALA A 115 -0.11 -2.98 -8.88
N GLU A 116 0.78 -2.34 -8.09
CA GLU A 116 2.22 -2.38 -8.33
C GLU A 116 2.78 -3.82 -8.25
N HIS A 117 2.38 -4.58 -7.23
CA HIS A 117 2.84 -5.96 -7.06
C HIS A 117 2.39 -6.85 -8.22
N HIS A 118 1.15 -6.70 -8.69
CA HIS A 118 0.65 -7.42 -9.85
C HIS A 118 1.42 -7.07 -11.13
N SER A 119 1.68 -5.78 -11.36
CA SER A 119 2.47 -5.32 -12.50
C SER A 119 3.88 -5.91 -12.50
N LYS A 120 4.58 -5.89 -11.35
CA LYS A 120 5.91 -6.51 -11.20
C LYS A 120 5.89 -8.01 -11.49
N ARG A 121 4.87 -8.72 -11.00
CA ARG A 121 4.71 -10.16 -11.27
C ARG A 121 4.46 -10.45 -12.74
N ILE A 122 3.72 -9.60 -13.45
CA ILE A 122 3.51 -9.75 -14.89
C ILE A 122 4.81 -9.48 -15.65
N LEU A 123 5.53 -8.41 -15.32
CA LEU A 123 6.84 -8.07 -15.91
C LEU A 123 7.87 -9.20 -15.73
N GLY A 124 7.93 -9.80 -14.54
CA GLY A 124 8.79 -10.95 -14.28
C GLY A 124 8.43 -12.19 -15.11
N LYS A 125 7.13 -12.44 -15.37
CA LYS A 125 6.68 -13.56 -16.21
C LYS A 125 7.01 -13.38 -17.69
N ILE A 126 7.06 -12.14 -18.17
CA ILE A 126 7.38 -11.82 -19.57
C ILE A 126 8.88 -11.62 -19.81
N GLY A 127 9.72 -11.87 -18.79
CA GLY A 127 11.18 -11.77 -18.89
C GLY A 127 11.71 -10.33 -19.02
N MET A 128 10.91 -9.34 -18.65
CA MET A 128 11.27 -7.91 -18.70
C MET A 128 11.77 -7.37 -17.36
N ASP A 129 12.10 -8.26 -16.41
CA ASP A 129 12.76 -7.86 -15.16
C ASP A 129 14.26 -7.64 -15.46
N GLU A 130 14.59 -6.45 -15.98
CA GLU A 130 15.98 -6.03 -16.16
C GLU A 130 16.64 -5.86 -14.78
N GLY A 131 17.27 -6.93 -14.32
CA GLY A 131 18.03 -6.92 -13.07
C GLY A 131 18.96 -8.12 -12.84
N ALA A 132 19.14 -9.02 -13.80
CA ALA A 132 20.05 -10.16 -13.64
C ALA A 132 20.70 -10.61 -14.97
N SER A 133 21.42 -9.72 -15.65
CA SER A 133 22.65 -10.12 -16.35
C SER A 133 23.78 -10.01 -15.30
N GLY A 134 24.06 -11.06 -14.54
CA GLY A 134 24.87 -12.14 -15.08
C GLY A 134 26.30 -11.65 -15.23
N GLN A 135 27.04 -11.61 -14.11
CA GLN A 135 28.50 -11.54 -14.13
C GLN A 135 29.01 -12.72 -14.97
N ASP A 136 29.41 -12.46 -16.21
CA ASP A 136 30.30 -13.37 -16.93
C ASP A 136 31.67 -13.25 -16.28
N LYS A 137 31.94 -14.17 -15.35
CA LYS A 137 33.27 -14.44 -14.82
C LYS A 137 33.85 -15.60 -15.64
N PRO A 138 34.74 -15.36 -16.63
CA PRO A 138 35.46 -16.46 -17.24
C PRO A 138 36.51 -16.95 -16.25
N THR A 139 36.32 -18.19 -15.79
CA THR A 139 37.32 -18.96 -15.07
C THR A 139 38.35 -19.48 -16.08
N SER A 140 39.62 -19.18 -15.80
CA SER A 140 40.91 -19.64 -16.35
C SER A 140 40.95 -20.70 -17.46
N VAL A 141 41.81 -20.48 -18.47
CA VAL A 141 42.77 -21.51 -18.97
C VAL A 141 44.05 -20.87 -19.56
N THR A 142 45.20 -21.31 -19.03
CA THR A 142 46.62 -21.21 -19.46
C THR A 142 47.38 -19.90 -19.27
#